data_AF-A0A7C4J215-F1
#
_entry.id   AF-A0A7C4J215-F1
#
_cell.length_a   1.000
_cell.length_b   1.000
_cell.length_c   1.000
_cell.angle_alpha   90.00
_cell.angle_beta   90.00
_cell.angle_gamma   90.00
#
_symmetry.space_group_name_H-M   'P 1'
#
loop_
_entity.id
_entity.type
_entity.pdbx_description
1 polymer ?
#
loop_
_entity_poly.entity_id
_entity_poly.type
_entity_poly.pdbx_seq_one_letter_code
_entity_poly.pdbx_strand_id
1 'polypeptide(L)'
;MALDYDRKDCFIVEGKLALPYSYFAGRVGSTFITTLRDKKKIMGVKCPVCNKVYLPPRQTCERDLTDIRDNWVEVQPTGEVVNFTVVRYDDKHLPRKAPFVMALIKLDGADTPMVHILDGIAPEEVKIGMKVEAVFASSPTNTILDISHFAPKKPEKAFVSERKPAGAKEEEPVISEEEKLLKERRKAMSKKVIITAALAGAATMKNQIPSVPYTPQEFAEEAYKCYKAGAAMVHVHAREDNGMPTHDHKRIKDTHDAIKEKCPDIIVNLSSAVGMGKTPEQRISQIIHVKPEMASLNTNTMNFSIIDRKTGKIFIDFVFENTFTMLQDFGKAMEENGVKPEVEVYDLGGLDNWFLISKQGFFTKPYNFNFVWGVAGGMAFRPDMFMVLKNALPEDSNFTTCGVGIEQFPAVTMSCLVGGHMRVGLEDNIRIPTGELAKGSYEQVEWAVRIAESLGREPATPDEAREIMGLKKR
;
A
#
# COMPACT_ATOMS: atom_id res chain seq x y z
N MET A 1 1.45 -35.94 11.44
CA MET A 1 0.53 -36.96 11.99
C MET A 1 1.26 -38.28 11.98
N ALA A 2 1.80 -38.71 13.12
CA ALA A 2 2.22 -40.11 13.28
C ALA A 2 0.92 -40.89 13.58
N LEU A 3 0.53 -41.78 12.67
CA LEU A 3 -0.61 -42.65 12.87
C LEU A 3 -0.22 -43.73 13.90
N ASP A 4 -0.95 -43.75 15.00
CA ASP A 4 -0.78 -44.67 16.13
C ASP A 4 -1.35 -46.05 15.73
N TYR A 5 -0.52 -46.86 15.06
CA TYR A 5 -0.86 -48.24 14.73
C TYR A 5 -0.14 -49.19 15.68
N ASP A 6 -0.86 -50.19 16.19
CA ASP A 6 -0.28 -51.29 16.97
C ASP A 6 0.65 -52.11 16.06
N ARG A 7 1.94 -52.18 16.43
CA ARG A 7 3.00 -52.87 15.69
C ARG A 7 3.62 -54.02 16.48
N LYS A 8 3.03 -54.44 17.61
CA LYS A 8 3.63 -55.41 18.53
C LYS A 8 3.98 -56.75 17.88
N ASP A 9 3.24 -57.16 16.86
CA ASP A 9 3.45 -58.41 16.13
C ASP A 9 3.99 -58.21 14.70
N CYS A 10 4.45 -56.99 14.36
CA CYS A 10 4.98 -56.69 13.03
C CYS A 10 6.49 -56.96 12.96
N PHE A 11 6.88 -57.82 12.02
CA PHE A 11 8.29 -57.99 11.64
C PHE A 11 8.74 -56.84 10.75
N ILE A 12 9.53 -55.91 11.29
CA ILE A 12 10.07 -54.77 10.54
C ILE A 12 11.42 -55.16 9.92
N VAL A 13 11.49 -55.15 8.58
CA VAL A 13 12.76 -55.27 7.86
C VAL A 13 13.28 -53.87 7.57
N GLU A 14 14.32 -53.46 8.29
CA GLU A 14 15.01 -52.20 8.00
C GLU A 14 15.96 -52.37 6.79
N GLY A 15 15.54 -51.88 5.63
CA GLY A 15 16.39 -51.76 4.45
C GLY A 15 16.88 -50.32 4.25
N LYS A 16 18.15 -50.12 3.89
CA LYS A 16 18.63 -48.85 3.33
C LYS A 16 18.54 -48.92 1.80
N LEU A 17 17.62 -48.18 1.21
CA LEU A 17 17.61 -47.93 -0.23
C LEU A 17 18.68 -46.86 -0.53
N ALA A 18 19.85 -47.27 -1.02
CA ALA A 18 20.81 -46.35 -1.59
C ALA A 18 20.39 -46.05 -3.04
N LEU A 19 19.83 -44.87 -3.30
CA LEU A 19 19.56 -44.38 -4.65
C LEU A 19 20.82 -43.64 -5.14
N PRO A 20 21.71 -44.28 -5.93
CA PRO A 20 22.81 -43.55 -6.55
C PRO A 20 22.21 -42.50 -7.50
N TYR A 21 22.49 -41.23 -7.23
CA TYR A 21 22.11 -40.12 -8.11
C TYR A 21 23.35 -39.32 -8.46
N SER A 22 23.35 -38.72 -9.64
CA SER A 22 24.36 -37.76 -10.07
C SER A 22 23.70 -36.40 -10.21
N TYR A 23 24.22 -35.40 -9.50
CA TYR A 23 23.76 -34.02 -9.59
C TYR A 23 24.82 -33.17 -10.29
N PHE A 24 24.43 -32.53 -11.40
CA PHE A 24 25.30 -31.57 -12.09
C PHE A 24 25.14 -30.18 -11.48
N ALA A 25 26.12 -29.75 -10.68
CA ALA A 25 26.10 -28.45 -10.00
C ALA A 25 26.22 -27.23 -10.94
N GLY A 26 26.48 -27.44 -12.24
CA GLY A 26 26.76 -26.38 -13.20
C GLY A 26 28.12 -25.71 -12.95
N ARG A 27 28.57 -24.85 -13.87
CA ARG A 27 29.89 -24.20 -13.79
C ARG A 27 30.02 -23.31 -12.55
N VAL A 28 29.01 -22.47 -12.30
CA VAL A 28 29.01 -21.52 -11.17
C VAL A 28 28.93 -22.25 -9.83
N GLY A 29 28.03 -23.24 -9.70
CA GLY A 29 27.93 -24.05 -8.49
C GLY A 29 29.19 -24.89 -8.23
N SER A 30 29.84 -25.40 -9.28
CA SER A 30 31.10 -26.13 -9.16
C SER A 30 32.22 -25.24 -8.60
N THR A 31 32.39 -24.02 -9.14
CA THR A 31 33.37 -23.06 -8.61
C THR A 31 33.08 -22.69 -7.16
N PHE A 32 31.82 -22.47 -6.81
CA PHE A 32 31.43 -22.17 -5.44
C PHE A 32 31.79 -23.31 -4.47
N ILE A 33 31.38 -24.54 -4.77
CA ILE A 33 31.64 -25.71 -3.90
C ILE A 33 33.14 -25.99 -3.79
N THR A 34 33.88 -25.96 -4.91
CA THR A 34 35.32 -26.21 -4.90
C THR A 34 36.12 -25.13 -4.17
N THR A 35 35.71 -23.87 -4.25
CA THR A 35 36.39 -22.78 -3.50
C THR A 35 36.12 -22.86 -2.00
N LEU A 36 34.90 -23.24 -1.59
CA LEU A 36 34.60 -23.54 -0.18
C LEU A 36 35.48 -24.70 0.32
N ARG A 37 35.47 -25.82 -0.41
CA ARG A 37 36.17 -27.05 -0.05
C ARG A 37 37.69 -26.89 0.01
N ASP A 38 38.27 -26.36 -1.05
CA ASP A 38 39.73 -26.39 -1.27
C ASP A 38 40.44 -25.16 -0.69
N LYS A 39 39.74 -24.01 -0.64
CA LYS A 39 40.34 -22.73 -0.23
C LYS A 39 39.74 -22.16 1.06
N LYS A 40 38.64 -22.71 1.58
CA LYS A 40 37.87 -22.15 2.69
C LYS A 40 37.51 -20.68 2.45
N LYS A 41 37.17 -20.34 1.20
CA LYS A 41 36.76 -19.01 0.78
C LYS A 41 35.33 -19.02 0.26
N ILE A 42 34.56 -18.02 0.65
CA ILE A 42 33.19 -17.84 0.19
C ILE A 42 33.21 -16.88 -0.99
N MET A 43 32.78 -17.37 -2.15
CA MET A 43 32.82 -16.62 -3.40
C MET A 43 31.41 -16.28 -3.88
N GLY A 44 31.18 -15.01 -4.18
CA GLY A 44 29.98 -14.53 -4.85
C GLY A 44 30.26 -14.06 -6.28
N VAL A 45 29.23 -13.62 -6.99
CA VAL A 45 29.34 -13.05 -8.35
C VAL A 45 28.72 -11.66 -8.40
N LYS A 46 29.46 -10.67 -8.88
CA LYS A 46 29.00 -9.27 -8.94
C LYS A 46 28.41 -8.95 -10.31
N CYS A 47 27.26 -8.28 -10.37
CA CYS A 47 26.79 -7.70 -11.63
C CYS A 47 27.57 -6.41 -11.95
N PRO A 48 28.18 -6.26 -13.14
CA PRO A 48 28.88 -5.03 -13.50
C PRO A 48 27.92 -3.86 -13.80
N VAL A 49 26.64 -4.13 -14.07
CA VAL A 49 25.63 -3.12 -14.42
C VAL A 49 24.97 -2.55 -13.16
N CYS A 50 24.31 -3.39 -12.36
CA CYS A 50 23.62 -2.95 -11.15
C CYS A 50 24.46 -3.03 -9.87
N ASN A 51 25.73 -3.44 -9.95
CA ASN A 51 26.67 -3.60 -8.83
C ASN A 51 26.29 -4.62 -7.74
N LYS A 52 25.17 -5.34 -7.88
CA LYS A 52 24.68 -6.32 -6.90
C LYS A 52 25.59 -7.56 -6.81
N VAL A 53 25.87 -8.03 -5.60
CA VAL A 53 26.69 -9.22 -5.32
C VAL A 53 25.82 -10.44 -4.95
N TYR A 54 25.86 -11.40 -5.88
CA TYR A 54 25.46 -12.81 -5.91
C TYR A 54 25.96 -13.74 -4.80
N LEU A 55 25.20 -14.03 -3.74
CA LEU A 55 25.46 -15.17 -2.85
C LEU A 55 24.15 -15.86 -2.39
N PRO A 56 23.91 -17.15 -2.69
CA PRO A 56 24.74 -18.05 -3.50
C PRO A 56 24.95 -17.52 -4.95
N PRO A 57 26.08 -17.83 -5.58
CA PRO A 57 26.39 -17.30 -6.89
C PRO A 57 25.50 -17.93 -7.97
N ARG A 58 25.25 -17.17 -9.04
CA ARG A 58 24.36 -17.56 -10.15
C ARG A 58 24.88 -17.07 -11.48
N GLN A 59 24.43 -17.69 -12.58
CA GLN A 59 24.92 -17.36 -13.91
C GLN A 59 24.39 -16.01 -14.43
N THR A 60 23.14 -15.64 -14.11
CA THR A 60 22.47 -14.47 -14.69
C THR A 60 21.95 -13.53 -13.61
N CYS A 61 22.06 -12.23 -13.84
CA CYS A 61 21.47 -11.20 -12.98
C CYS A 61 19.93 -11.18 -13.12
N GLU A 62 19.18 -11.20 -12.02
CA GLU A 62 17.70 -11.13 -12.08
C GLU A 62 17.16 -9.75 -12.48
N ARG A 63 17.97 -8.69 -12.30
CA ARG A 63 17.53 -7.31 -12.50
C ARG A 63 17.69 -6.85 -13.94
N ASP A 64 18.82 -7.19 -14.55
CA ASP A 64 19.22 -6.69 -15.87
C ASP A 64 19.51 -7.81 -16.89
N LEU A 65 19.37 -9.08 -16.47
CA LEU A 65 19.57 -10.27 -17.30
C LEU A 65 21.00 -10.45 -17.86
N THR A 66 21.97 -9.67 -17.39
CA THR A 66 23.37 -9.81 -17.77
C THR A 66 23.92 -11.16 -17.30
N ASP A 67 24.73 -11.80 -18.14
CA ASP A 67 25.52 -12.96 -17.75
C ASP A 67 26.69 -12.53 -16.86
N ILE A 68 26.68 -13.00 -15.62
CA ILE A 68 27.61 -12.59 -14.55
C ILE A 68 28.50 -13.75 -14.08
N ARG A 69 28.51 -14.87 -14.82
CA ARG A 69 29.16 -16.13 -14.39
C ARG A 69 30.66 -16.04 -14.11
N ASP A 70 31.34 -15.06 -14.69
CA ASP A 70 32.81 -14.92 -14.61
C ASP A 70 33.25 -13.78 -13.68
N ASN A 71 32.33 -12.97 -13.15
CA ASN A 71 32.66 -11.78 -12.34
C ASN A 71 32.70 -12.11 -10.84
N TRP A 72 33.65 -12.97 -10.46
CA TRP A 72 33.79 -13.49 -9.09
C TRP A 72 34.35 -12.45 -8.12
N VAL A 73 33.77 -12.41 -6.92
CA VAL A 73 34.23 -11.58 -5.79
C VAL A 73 34.28 -12.42 -4.52
N GLU A 74 35.29 -12.20 -3.69
CA GLU A 74 35.39 -12.83 -2.38
C GLU A 74 34.47 -12.11 -1.38
N VAL A 75 33.69 -12.88 -0.63
CA VAL A 75 32.75 -12.40 0.38
C VAL A 75 33.30 -12.77 1.76
N GLN A 76 33.11 -11.90 2.75
CA GLN A 76 33.61 -12.16 4.10
C GLN A 76 32.90 -13.37 4.72
N PRO A 77 33.58 -14.15 5.57
CA PRO A 77 32.95 -15.24 6.32
C PRO A 77 32.04 -14.75 7.45
N THR A 78 31.96 -13.44 7.69
CA THR A 78 31.08 -12.81 8.68
C THR A 78 29.81 -12.28 8.02
N GLY A 79 28.75 -12.17 8.80
CA GLY A 79 27.48 -11.61 8.33
C GLY A 79 26.46 -11.48 9.43
N GLU A 80 25.20 -11.42 9.03
CA GLU A 80 24.07 -11.33 9.95
C GLU A 80 22.91 -12.25 9.56
N VAL A 81 22.17 -12.67 10.59
CA VAL A 81 20.91 -13.40 10.43
C VAL A 81 19.83 -12.42 9.98
N VAL A 82 19.29 -12.58 8.78
CA VAL A 82 18.19 -11.73 8.27
C VAL A 82 16.81 -12.35 8.49
N ASN A 83 16.73 -13.68 8.63
CA ASN A 83 15.52 -14.42 8.99
C ASN A 83 15.90 -15.85 9.44
N PHE A 84 15.04 -16.58 10.15
CA PHE A 84 15.32 -17.97 10.54
C PHE A 84 14.05 -18.77 10.83
N THR A 85 14.20 -20.09 10.87
CA THR A 85 13.18 -21.03 11.35
C THR A 85 13.82 -22.11 12.23
N VAL A 86 13.06 -22.64 13.18
CA VAL A 86 13.51 -23.73 14.06
C VAL A 86 12.90 -25.04 13.58
N VAL A 87 13.74 -25.98 13.16
CA VAL A 87 13.32 -27.33 12.81
C VAL A 87 13.13 -28.12 14.11
N ARG A 88 11.90 -28.58 14.39
CA ARG A 88 11.52 -29.21 15.66
C ARG A 88 11.17 -30.70 15.56
N TYR A 89 11.32 -31.30 14.40
CA TYR A 89 11.07 -32.74 14.20
C TYR A 89 12.30 -33.39 13.56
N ASP A 90 12.54 -34.65 13.95
CA ASP A 90 13.60 -35.46 13.36
C ASP A 90 13.11 -36.18 12.11
N ASP A 91 13.94 -36.19 11.08
CA ASP A 91 13.79 -37.02 9.89
C ASP A 91 15.19 -37.53 9.50
N LYS A 92 15.27 -38.76 8.97
CA LYS A 92 16.54 -39.42 8.60
C LYS A 92 17.33 -38.65 7.52
N HIS A 93 16.69 -37.74 6.80
CA HIS A 93 17.31 -36.95 5.72
C HIS A 93 17.81 -35.57 6.17
N LEU A 94 17.55 -35.15 7.41
CA LEU A 94 17.97 -33.83 7.89
C LEU A 94 19.48 -33.80 8.21
N PRO A 95 20.14 -32.65 7.99
CA PRO A 95 21.59 -32.53 8.21
C PRO A 95 21.98 -32.50 9.70
N ARG A 96 21.02 -32.29 10.61
CA ARG A 96 21.20 -32.22 12.06
C ARG A 96 19.97 -32.82 12.76
N LYS A 97 20.15 -33.26 14.01
CA LYS A 97 19.04 -33.65 14.88
C LYS A 97 18.29 -32.41 15.36
N ALA A 98 16.97 -32.51 15.41
CA ALA A 98 16.12 -31.47 15.99
C ALA A 98 16.33 -31.38 17.52
N PRO A 99 16.15 -30.19 18.13
CA PRO A 99 15.90 -28.92 17.46
C PRO A 99 17.18 -28.27 16.91
N PHE A 100 17.14 -27.74 15.69
CA PHE A 100 18.22 -26.91 15.14
C PHE A 100 17.67 -25.75 14.31
N VAL A 101 18.51 -24.73 14.08
CA VAL A 101 18.11 -23.50 13.41
C VAL A 101 18.60 -23.48 11.96
N MET A 102 17.67 -23.20 11.05
CA MET A 102 17.95 -22.87 9.66
C MET A 102 17.78 -21.36 9.48
N ALA A 103 18.86 -20.66 9.17
CA ALA A 103 18.88 -19.21 9.06
C ALA A 103 19.14 -18.76 7.62
N LEU A 104 18.50 -17.66 7.22
CA LEU A 104 18.93 -16.84 6.09
C LEU A 104 20.02 -15.90 6.59
N ILE A 105 21.22 -16.04 6.03
CA ILE A 105 22.43 -15.34 6.45
C ILE A 105 22.88 -14.44 5.30
N LYS A 106 22.95 -13.14 5.55
CA LYS A 106 23.53 -12.17 4.62
C LYS A 106 24.96 -11.89 5.04
N LEU A 107 25.91 -12.32 4.22
CA LEU A 107 27.33 -12.10 4.51
C LEU A 107 27.79 -10.69 4.16
N ASP A 108 28.78 -10.20 4.89
CA ASP A 108 29.37 -8.89 4.65
C ASP A 108 30.03 -8.87 3.27
N GLY A 109 29.56 -7.97 2.39
CA GLY A 109 29.97 -7.89 0.99
C GLY A 109 29.04 -8.61 0.01
N ALA A 110 27.98 -9.28 0.47
CA ALA A 110 26.93 -9.84 -0.38
C ALA A 110 25.60 -9.05 -0.28
N ASP A 111 24.84 -9.02 -1.37
CA ASP A 111 23.53 -8.36 -1.42
C ASP A 111 22.35 -9.33 -1.23
N THR A 112 22.57 -10.63 -1.47
CA THR A 112 21.55 -11.68 -1.25
C THR A 112 21.93 -12.59 -0.07
N PRO A 113 20.93 -13.08 0.68
CA PRO A 113 21.17 -14.04 1.75
C PRO A 113 21.26 -15.47 1.24
N MET A 114 22.03 -16.30 1.94
CA MET A 114 22.06 -17.75 1.75
C MET A 114 21.42 -18.47 2.95
N VAL A 115 20.73 -19.58 2.68
CA VAL A 115 20.19 -20.43 3.74
C VAL A 115 21.30 -21.34 4.27
N HIS A 116 21.53 -21.35 5.58
CA HIS A 116 22.47 -22.26 6.22
C HIS A 116 22.14 -22.57 7.68
N ILE A 117 22.84 -23.55 8.25
CA ILE A 117 22.68 -23.96 9.65
C ILE A 117 23.29 -22.90 10.57
N LEU A 118 22.53 -22.47 11.60
CA LEU A 118 23.02 -21.67 12.72
C LEU A 118 23.13 -22.58 13.95
N ASP A 119 24.31 -22.62 14.55
CA ASP A 119 24.64 -23.49 15.69
C ASP A 119 25.50 -22.73 16.72
N GLY A 120 25.70 -23.29 17.90
CA GLY A 120 26.42 -22.63 19.00
C GLY A 120 25.58 -21.60 19.76
N ILE A 121 24.26 -21.63 19.58
CA ILE A 121 23.27 -20.81 20.32
C ILE A 121 21.97 -21.59 20.51
N ALA A 122 21.29 -21.38 21.63
CA ALA A 122 19.97 -21.96 21.86
C ALA A 122 18.96 -21.39 20.83
N PRO A 123 18.08 -22.22 20.23
CA PRO A 123 17.11 -21.75 19.24
C PRO A 123 16.23 -20.57 19.72
N GLU A 124 15.96 -20.49 21.02
CA GLU A 124 15.17 -19.44 21.66
C GLU A 124 15.92 -18.11 21.78
N GLU A 125 17.25 -18.13 21.69
CA GLU A 125 18.10 -16.94 21.81
C GLU A 125 18.45 -16.32 20.45
N VAL A 126 18.08 -16.97 19.34
CA VAL A 126 18.34 -16.46 17.99
C VAL A 126 17.51 -15.21 17.71
N LYS A 127 18.15 -14.17 17.18
CA LYS A 127 17.53 -12.89 16.82
C LYS A 127 17.92 -12.48 15.41
N ILE A 128 16.99 -11.86 14.69
CA ILE A 128 17.29 -11.15 13.46
C ILE A 128 18.27 -10.01 13.77
N GLY A 129 19.23 -9.77 12.88
CA GLY A 129 20.35 -8.83 13.05
C GLY A 129 21.53 -9.38 13.85
N MET A 130 21.46 -10.61 14.37
CA MET A 130 22.57 -11.24 15.10
C MET A 130 23.80 -11.40 14.19
N LYS A 131 24.96 -10.94 14.66
CA LYS A 131 26.23 -11.11 13.97
C LYS A 131 26.74 -12.53 14.12
N VAL A 132 27.10 -13.12 12.98
CA VAL A 132 27.54 -14.51 12.88
C VAL A 132 28.80 -14.63 12.04
N GLU A 133 29.50 -15.74 12.21
CA GLU A 133 30.71 -16.09 11.47
C GLU A 133 30.65 -17.54 11.00
N ALA A 134 31.13 -17.79 9.78
CA ALA A 134 31.18 -19.11 9.17
C ALA A 134 32.19 -20.00 9.89
N VAL A 135 31.75 -21.18 10.34
CA VAL A 135 32.61 -22.23 10.86
C VAL A 135 32.76 -23.29 9.78
N PHE A 136 33.94 -23.39 9.18
CA PHE A 136 34.22 -24.39 8.14
C PHE A 136 34.34 -25.80 8.72
N ALA A 137 33.92 -26.80 7.95
CA ALA A 137 34.03 -28.19 8.35
C ALA A 137 35.50 -28.60 8.56
N SER A 138 35.72 -29.52 9.50
CA SER A 138 37.06 -30.08 9.77
C SER A 138 37.58 -30.95 8.62
N SER A 139 36.67 -31.54 7.85
CA SER A 139 36.97 -32.39 6.69
C SER A 139 36.06 -32.02 5.52
N PRO A 140 36.57 -32.02 4.27
CA PRO A 140 35.78 -31.78 3.07
C PRO A 140 34.52 -32.63 2.94
N THR A 141 33.37 -32.00 2.69
CA THR A 141 32.10 -32.68 2.41
C THR A 141 31.74 -32.70 0.93
N ASN A 142 32.38 -31.86 0.11
CA ASN A 142 32.04 -31.62 -1.30
C ASN A 142 30.62 -31.06 -1.49
N THR A 143 30.10 -30.37 -0.48
CA THR A 143 28.76 -29.79 -0.49
C THR A 143 28.81 -28.41 0.16
N ILE A 144 27.68 -27.69 0.20
CA ILE A 144 27.59 -26.44 0.95
C ILE A 144 27.94 -26.60 2.45
N LEU A 145 27.91 -27.84 2.97
CA LEU A 145 28.30 -28.17 4.35
C LEU A 145 29.82 -28.11 4.61
N ASP A 146 30.62 -27.77 3.59
CA ASP A 146 32.01 -27.34 3.80
C ASP A 146 32.07 -26.05 4.65
N ILE A 147 30.98 -25.28 4.68
CA ILE A 147 30.61 -24.46 5.84
C ILE A 147 29.82 -25.38 6.77
N SER A 148 30.35 -25.77 7.93
CA SER A 148 29.67 -26.69 8.84
C SER A 148 28.40 -26.07 9.44
N HIS A 149 28.51 -24.80 9.82
CA HIS A 149 27.45 -23.97 10.40
C HIS A 149 27.96 -22.51 10.47
N PHE A 150 27.07 -21.59 10.81
CA PHE A 150 27.44 -20.28 11.32
C PHE A 150 27.27 -20.26 12.84
N ALA A 151 28.15 -19.54 13.53
CA ALA A 151 28.10 -19.36 14.98
C ALA A 151 28.03 -17.87 15.34
N PRO A 152 27.46 -17.49 16.51
CA PRO A 152 27.48 -16.11 16.97
C PRO A 152 28.91 -15.56 17.07
N LYS A 153 29.14 -14.39 16.48
CA LYS A 153 30.44 -13.72 16.51
C LYS A 153 30.71 -13.20 17.93
N LYS A 154 31.81 -13.64 18.56
CA LYS A 154 32.21 -13.12 19.88
C LYS A 154 32.55 -11.63 19.75
N PRO A 155 32.11 -10.76 20.69
CA PRO A 155 32.45 -9.35 20.63
C PRO A 155 33.96 -9.17 20.80
N GLU A 156 34.62 -8.56 19.82
CA GLU A 156 36.00 -8.10 19.98
C GLU A 156 36.02 -7.01 21.07
N LYS A 157 36.87 -7.21 22.08
CA LYS A 157 37.13 -6.17 23.09
C LYS A 157 37.76 -4.97 22.40
N ALA A 158 36.98 -3.92 22.18
CA ALA A 158 37.49 -2.65 21.69
C ALA A 158 38.39 -2.01 22.76
N PHE A 159 39.69 -1.91 22.47
CA PHE A 159 40.58 -1.00 23.17
C PHE A 159 40.32 0.42 22.66
N VAL A 160 39.85 1.30 23.54
CA VAL A 160 39.71 2.72 23.22
C VAL A 160 41.03 3.40 23.54
N SER A 161 41.81 3.70 22.50
CA SER A 161 42.86 4.73 22.62
C SER A 161 42.19 6.10 22.49
N GLU A 162 42.35 6.95 23.50
CA GLU A 162 41.83 8.32 23.48
C GLU A 162 42.43 9.08 22.28
N ARG A 163 41.55 9.58 21.40
CA ARG A 163 41.88 10.62 20.42
C ARG A 163 41.04 11.86 20.69
N LYS A 164 41.73 12.98 20.88
CA LYS A 164 41.18 14.34 20.83
C LYS A 164 40.43 14.56 19.50
N PRO A 165 39.34 15.34 19.52
CA PRO A 165 38.54 15.56 18.33
C PRO A 165 39.31 16.49 17.38
N ALA A 166 39.57 16.01 16.16
CA ALA A 166 39.85 16.87 15.02
C ALA A 166 38.62 16.82 14.11
N GLY A 167 38.12 17.99 13.75
CA GLY A 167 36.80 18.21 13.20
C GLY A 167 36.41 17.25 12.08
N ALA A 168 35.32 16.52 12.31
CA ALA A 168 34.54 15.88 11.27
C ALA A 168 33.31 16.75 11.03
N LYS A 169 33.04 17.05 9.76
CA LYS A 169 31.75 17.57 9.32
C LYS A 169 30.66 16.61 9.80
N GLU A 170 29.53 17.15 10.26
CA GLU A 170 28.34 16.38 10.57
C GLU A 170 27.90 15.60 9.32
N GLU A 171 28.20 14.30 9.28
CA GLU A 171 27.51 13.37 8.39
C GLU A 171 26.26 12.89 9.13
N GLU A 172 25.10 13.10 8.51
CA GLU A 172 23.81 12.66 9.03
C GLU A 172 23.79 11.16 9.30
N PRO A 173 23.15 10.70 10.39
CA PRO A 173 23.16 9.29 10.77
C PRO A 173 22.50 8.41 9.69
N VAL A 174 23.18 7.34 9.29
CA VAL A 174 22.65 6.32 8.39
C VAL A 174 21.54 5.53 9.10
N ILE A 175 20.29 5.96 8.91
CA ILE A 175 19.10 5.28 9.43
C ILE A 175 18.95 3.93 8.69
N SER A 176 18.78 2.82 9.42
CA SER A 176 18.56 1.50 8.82
C SER A 176 17.27 1.47 8.00
N GLU A 177 17.15 0.59 7.00
CA GLU A 177 15.94 0.53 6.16
C GLU A 177 14.68 0.14 6.97
N GLU A 178 14.86 -0.66 8.01
CA GLU A 178 13.82 -0.98 9.00
C GLU A 178 13.45 0.24 9.86
N GLU A 179 14.43 1.03 10.31
CA GLU A 179 14.16 2.29 11.00
C GLU A 179 13.52 3.34 10.09
N LYS A 180 13.86 3.36 8.79
CA LYS A 180 13.18 4.20 7.80
C LYS A 180 11.73 3.76 7.66
N LEU A 181 11.45 2.47 7.50
CA LEU A 181 10.09 1.91 7.44
C LEU A 181 9.30 2.16 8.73
N LEU A 182 9.92 2.01 9.90
CA LEU A 182 9.29 2.30 11.19
C LEU A 182 9.04 3.80 11.38
N LYS A 183 9.98 4.66 10.98
CA LYS A 183 9.80 6.11 10.98
C LYS A 183 8.72 6.53 9.99
N GLU A 184 8.66 5.94 8.80
CA GLU A 184 7.61 6.18 7.81
C GLU A 184 6.25 5.72 8.29
N ARG A 185 6.15 4.54 8.91
CA ARG A 185 4.91 4.06 9.54
C ARG A 185 4.50 4.97 10.68
N ARG A 186 5.41 5.34 11.58
CA ARG A 186 5.14 6.29 12.67
C ARG A 186 4.73 7.66 12.13
N LYS A 187 5.37 8.15 11.06
CA LYS A 187 5.04 9.41 10.38
C LYS A 187 3.68 9.34 9.67
N ALA A 188 3.34 8.21 9.07
CA ALA A 188 2.04 7.99 8.44
C ALA A 188 0.92 7.90 9.49
N MET A 189 1.19 7.23 10.62
CA MET A 189 0.26 7.10 11.74
C MET A 189 0.17 8.38 12.59
N SER A 190 1.20 9.23 12.61
CA SER A 190 1.16 10.54 13.29
C SER A 190 0.41 11.61 12.49
N LYS A 191 0.10 11.34 11.21
CA LYS A 191 -0.68 12.26 10.38
C LYS A 191 -2.16 12.13 10.71
N LYS A 192 -2.78 13.29 10.96
CA LYS A 192 -4.24 13.43 11.06
C LYS A 192 -4.92 12.79 9.85
N VAL A 193 -6.13 12.28 10.04
CA VAL A 193 -6.91 11.67 8.97
C VAL A 193 -8.01 12.61 8.49
N ILE A 194 -8.03 12.89 7.20
CA ILE A 194 -9.12 13.64 6.58
C ILE A 194 -10.31 12.70 6.44
N ILE A 195 -11.47 13.15 6.91
CA ILE A 195 -12.75 12.47 6.71
C ILE A 195 -13.60 13.34 5.79
N THR A 196 -13.97 12.77 4.65
CA THR A 196 -14.82 13.38 3.63
C THR A 196 -16.22 12.78 3.74
N ALA A 197 -17.24 13.63 3.76
CA ALA A 197 -18.64 13.20 3.71
C ALA A 197 -19.23 13.45 2.31
N ALA A 198 -19.46 12.37 1.55
CA ALA A 198 -20.12 12.41 0.25
C ALA A 198 -21.65 12.36 0.43
N LEU A 199 -22.30 13.50 0.25
CA LEU A 199 -23.61 13.75 0.88
C LEU A 199 -24.79 13.06 0.18
N ALA A 200 -24.76 12.97 -1.16
CA ALA A 200 -25.92 12.47 -1.91
C ALA A 200 -25.58 11.72 -3.19
N GLY A 201 -24.52 12.09 -3.92
CA GLY A 201 -24.23 11.55 -5.24
C GLY A 201 -25.28 11.86 -6.29
N ALA A 202 -25.26 11.08 -7.37
CA ALA A 202 -26.24 11.14 -8.45
C ALA A 202 -27.29 10.00 -8.40
N ALA A 203 -27.02 8.92 -7.65
CA ALA A 203 -27.79 7.67 -7.72
C ALA A 203 -28.72 7.43 -6.52
N THR A 204 -28.33 7.85 -5.31
CA THR A 204 -29.12 7.62 -4.09
C THR A 204 -30.36 8.51 -4.08
N MET A 205 -31.53 7.95 -3.79
CA MET A 205 -32.81 8.68 -3.85
C MET A 205 -33.59 8.60 -2.53
N LYS A 206 -34.45 9.58 -2.23
CA LYS A 206 -35.26 9.66 -0.99
C LYS A 206 -36.18 8.47 -0.75
N ASN A 207 -36.57 7.75 -1.80
CA ASN A 207 -37.34 6.50 -1.68
C ASN A 207 -36.50 5.34 -1.11
N GLN A 208 -35.17 5.41 -1.19
CA GLN A 208 -34.25 4.46 -0.56
C GLN A 208 -33.86 4.92 0.84
N ILE A 209 -33.61 6.24 1.00
CA ILE A 209 -33.17 6.83 2.26
C ILE A 209 -33.68 8.29 2.37
N PRO A 210 -34.70 8.57 3.20
CA PRO A 210 -35.33 9.90 3.26
C PRO A 210 -34.40 11.06 3.64
N SER A 211 -33.29 10.77 4.31
CA SER A 211 -32.31 11.76 4.77
C SER A 211 -31.34 12.24 3.68
N VAL A 212 -31.37 11.67 2.45
CA VAL A 212 -30.53 12.19 1.36
C VAL A 212 -30.95 13.61 0.97
N PRO A 213 -30.03 14.59 0.94
CA PRO A 213 -30.38 15.98 0.67
C PRO A 213 -30.64 16.22 -0.81
N TYR A 214 -31.69 16.99 -1.13
CA TYR A 214 -32.03 17.46 -2.47
C TYR A 214 -31.89 18.99 -2.60
N THR A 215 -32.33 19.75 -1.60
CA THR A 215 -32.32 21.23 -1.66
C THR A 215 -31.02 21.82 -1.10
N PRO A 216 -30.64 23.06 -1.49
CA PRO A 216 -29.49 23.75 -0.92
C PRO A 216 -29.47 23.77 0.61
N GLN A 217 -30.62 24.00 1.23
CA GLN A 217 -30.75 24.01 2.69
C GLN A 217 -30.57 22.62 3.28
N GLU A 218 -31.14 21.56 2.67
CA GLU A 218 -30.92 20.19 3.13
C GLU A 218 -29.42 19.81 3.04
N PHE A 219 -28.73 20.22 1.96
CA PHE A 219 -27.28 20.03 1.83
C PHE A 219 -26.50 20.78 2.92
N ALA A 220 -26.85 22.03 3.21
CA ALA A 220 -26.21 22.81 4.26
C ALA A 220 -26.40 22.17 5.64
N GLU A 221 -27.63 21.73 5.96
CA GLU A 221 -27.92 21.06 7.23
C GLU A 221 -27.14 19.75 7.39
N GLU A 222 -27.11 18.92 6.35
CA GLU A 222 -26.41 17.66 6.39
C GLU A 222 -24.89 17.84 6.45
N ALA A 223 -24.34 18.80 5.70
CA ALA A 223 -22.95 19.19 5.77
C ALA A 223 -22.57 19.68 7.18
N TYR A 224 -23.42 20.46 7.84
CA TYR A 224 -23.18 20.93 9.21
C TYR A 224 -23.17 19.79 10.22
N LYS A 225 -24.08 18.81 10.11
CA LYS A 225 -24.02 17.62 10.96
C LYS A 225 -22.74 16.82 10.72
N CYS A 226 -22.33 16.63 9.47
CA CYS A 226 -21.07 15.95 9.13
C CYS A 226 -19.86 16.70 9.69
N TYR A 227 -19.84 18.03 9.57
CA TYR A 227 -18.81 18.91 10.14
C TYR A 227 -18.70 18.71 11.65
N LYS A 228 -19.84 18.78 12.37
CA LYS A 228 -19.91 18.56 13.82
C LYS A 228 -19.50 17.15 14.23
N ALA A 229 -19.71 16.16 13.36
CA ALA A 229 -19.29 14.78 13.57
C ALA A 229 -17.80 14.53 13.28
N GLY A 230 -17.06 15.49 12.70
CA GLY A 230 -15.62 15.39 12.44
C GLY A 230 -15.21 15.34 10.97
N ALA A 231 -16.11 15.62 10.03
CA ALA A 231 -15.75 15.75 8.62
C ALA A 231 -15.02 17.08 8.36
N ALA A 232 -13.87 17.00 7.70
CA ALA A 232 -13.10 18.18 7.27
C ALA A 232 -13.53 18.68 5.88
N MET A 233 -14.15 17.79 5.10
CA MET A 233 -14.55 18.03 3.72
C MET A 233 -15.91 17.39 3.43
N VAL A 234 -16.69 18.01 2.55
CA VAL A 234 -17.88 17.40 1.95
C VAL A 234 -17.70 17.28 0.43
N HIS A 235 -18.16 16.16 -0.12
CA HIS A 235 -18.27 15.96 -1.56
C HIS A 235 -19.73 16.09 -1.98
N VAL A 236 -19.99 16.87 -3.04
CA VAL A 236 -21.32 17.37 -3.36
C VAL A 236 -21.67 17.16 -4.84
N HIS A 237 -22.83 16.55 -5.05
CA HIS A 237 -23.61 16.61 -6.29
C HIS A 237 -24.89 17.39 -6.00
N ALA A 238 -25.04 18.59 -6.56
CA ALA A 238 -26.29 19.33 -6.42
C ALA A 238 -27.43 18.60 -7.13
N ARG A 239 -28.65 18.77 -6.61
CA ARG A 239 -29.85 18.10 -7.11
C ARG A 239 -30.97 19.11 -7.36
N GLU A 240 -31.88 18.73 -8.24
CA GLU A 240 -33.19 19.38 -8.36
C GLU A 240 -34.11 18.94 -7.23
N ASP A 241 -35.24 19.63 -7.06
CA ASP A 241 -36.21 19.33 -6.00
C ASP A 241 -36.86 17.93 -6.17
N ASN A 242 -36.83 17.37 -7.38
CA ASN A 242 -37.25 15.98 -7.65
C ASN A 242 -36.15 14.94 -7.35
N GLY A 243 -34.95 15.38 -6.96
CA GLY A 243 -33.81 14.55 -6.64
C GLY A 243 -32.85 14.28 -7.81
N MET A 244 -33.18 14.66 -9.04
CA MET A 244 -32.28 14.41 -10.17
C MET A 244 -31.01 15.26 -10.07
N PRO A 245 -29.82 14.72 -10.44
CA PRO A 245 -28.59 15.51 -10.47
C PRO A 245 -28.71 16.67 -11.47
N THR A 246 -28.22 17.85 -11.07
CA THR A 246 -28.33 19.08 -11.85
C THR A 246 -26.97 19.61 -12.31
N HIS A 247 -26.99 20.28 -13.47
CA HIS A 247 -25.86 21.04 -14.02
C HIS A 247 -26.17 22.55 -14.01
N ASP A 248 -27.29 22.95 -13.40
CA ASP A 248 -27.71 24.35 -13.30
C ASP A 248 -26.75 25.12 -12.40
N HIS A 249 -26.04 26.10 -12.97
CA HIS A 249 -25.01 26.86 -12.27
C HIS A 249 -25.55 27.57 -11.04
N LYS A 250 -26.77 28.11 -11.12
CA LYS A 250 -27.38 28.82 -10.00
C LYS A 250 -27.67 27.85 -8.86
N ARG A 251 -28.31 26.72 -9.11
CA ARG A 251 -28.63 25.71 -8.09
C ARG A 251 -27.37 25.17 -7.43
N ILE A 252 -26.30 24.92 -8.19
CA ILE A 252 -25.02 24.45 -7.66
C ILE A 252 -24.37 25.54 -6.80
N LYS A 253 -24.35 26.79 -7.27
CA LYS A 253 -23.80 27.92 -6.50
C LYS A 253 -24.59 28.16 -5.21
N ASP A 254 -25.92 28.15 -5.27
CA ASP A 254 -26.79 28.29 -4.10
C ASP A 254 -26.52 27.16 -3.09
N THR A 255 -26.30 25.92 -3.55
CA THR A 255 -25.96 24.77 -2.70
C THR A 255 -24.60 24.94 -2.04
N HIS A 256 -23.58 25.30 -2.83
CA HIS A 256 -22.24 25.58 -2.32
C HIS A 256 -22.27 26.71 -1.27
N ASP A 257 -22.94 27.82 -1.58
CA ASP A 257 -22.99 28.99 -0.72
C ASP A 257 -23.75 28.71 0.57
N ALA A 258 -24.86 27.96 0.51
CA ALA A 258 -25.60 27.56 1.70
C ALA A 258 -24.74 26.70 2.64
N ILE A 259 -23.92 25.78 2.09
CA ILE A 259 -22.97 25.00 2.88
C ILE A 259 -21.92 25.92 3.52
N LYS A 260 -21.32 26.83 2.74
CA LYS A 260 -20.27 27.75 3.24
C LYS A 260 -20.81 28.78 4.23
N GLU A 261 -22.06 29.21 4.12
CA GLU A 261 -22.70 30.09 5.09
C GLU A 261 -22.83 29.41 6.46
N LYS A 262 -23.26 28.14 6.45
CA LYS A 262 -23.49 27.38 7.69
C LYS A 262 -22.21 26.77 8.26
N CYS A 263 -21.27 26.39 7.40
CA CYS A 263 -19.97 25.83 7.74
C CYS A 263 -18.88 26.60 7.00
N PRO A 264 -18.50 27.80 7.46
CA PRO A 264 -17.51 28.62 6.76
C PRO A 264 -16.27 27.82 6.41
N ASP A 265 -15.72 27.07 7.35
CA ASP A 265 -14.39 26.50 7.20
C ASP A 265 -14.37 25.15 6.50
N ILE A 266 -15.51 24.45 6.33
CA ILE A 266 -15.52 23.14 5.69
C ILE A 266 -15.06 23.22 4.23
N ILE A 267 -14.23 22.28 3.80
CA ILE A 267 -13.84 22.20 2.38
C ILE A 267 -15.03 21.65 1.60
N VAL A 268 -15.37 22.29 0.49
CA VAL A 268 -16.38 21.79 -0.44
C VAL A 268 -15.67 21.27 -1.68
N ASN A 269 -15.84 19.98 -1.94
CA ASN A 269 -15.42 19.29 -3.16
C ASN A 269 -16.63 19.07 -4.06
N LEU A 270 -16.63 19.66 -5.26
CA LEU A 270 -17.73 19.49 -6.21
C LEU A 270 -17.44 18.38 -7.22
N SER A 271 -18.47 17.59 -7.53
CA SER A 271 -18.34 16.58 -8.55
C SER A 271 -18.29 17.16 -9.97
N SER A 272 -17.28 16.78 -10.75
CA SER A 272 -17.27 17.01 -12.21
C SER A 272 -18.04 15.93 -12.99
N ALA A 273 -18.55 14.88 -12.34
CA ALA A 273 -19.34 13.84 -13.02
C ALA A 273 -20.79 14.28 -13.25
N VAL A 274 -21.36 15.03 -12.30
CA VAL A 274 -22.75 15.51 -12.26
C VAL A 274 -23.77 14.37 -12.20
N GLY A 275 -23.92 13.63 -13.29
CA GLY A 275 -24.88 12.56 -13.48
C GLY A 275 -24.89 12.07 -14.93
N MET A 276 -25.72 11.06 -15.21
CA MET A 276 -25.80 10.43 -16.53
C MET A 276 -26.26 11.41 -17.62
N GLY A 277 -25.65 11.29 -18.81
CA GLY A 277 -26.07 12.02 -20.02
C GLY A 277 -25.65 13.49 -20.09
N LYS A 278 -24.71 13.94 -19.25
CA LYS A 278 -24.17 15.31 -19.31
C LYS A 278 -22.98 15.39 -20.27
N THR A 279 -22.95 16.45 -21.09
CA THR A 279 -21.81 16.69 -21.99
C THR A 279 -20.57 17.12 -21.21
N PRO A 280 -19.36 16.98 -21.77
CA PRO A 280 -18.13 17.47 -21.14
C PRO A 280 -18.22 18.96 -20.72
N GLU A 281 -18.84 19.81 -21.53
CA GLU A 281 -18.99 21.24 -21.27
C GLU A 281 -19.93 21.49 -20.07
N GLN A 282 -21.04 20.77 -20.00
CA GLN A 282 -21.97 20.86 -18.86
C GLN A 282 -21.31 20.43 -17.55
N ARG A 283 -20.42 19.42 -17.63
CA ARG A 283 -19.69 18.88 -16.47
C ARG A 283 -18.67 19.87 -15.92
N ILE A 284 -17.81 20.44 -16.76
CA ILE A 284 -16.72 21.33 -16.30
C ILE A 284 -17.19 22.75 -16.03
N SER A 285 -18.20 23.25 -16.75
CA SER A 285 -18.64 24.65 -16.65
C SER A 285 -19.07 25.05 -15.24
N GLN A 286 -19.71 24.15 -14.50
CA GLN A 286 -20.09 24.43 -13.10
C GLN A 286 -18.88 24.60 -12.18
N ILE A 287 -17.79 23.87 -12.41
CA ILE A 287 -16.58 23.96 -11.59
C ILE A 287 -15.91 25.31 -11.82
N ILE A 288 -15.84 25.75 -13.07
CA ILE A 288 -15.29 27.06 -13.45
C ILE A 288 -16.18 28.20 -12.96
N HIS A 289 -17.50 27.99 -12.93
CA HIS A 289 -18.46 28.98 -12.44
C HIS A 289 -18.37 29.17 -10.92
N VAL A 290 -18.38 28.07 -10.16
CA VAL A 290 -18.42 28.11 -8.69
C VAL A 290 -17.04 28.30 -8.08
N LYS A 291 -16.00 27.74 -8.70
CA LYS A 291 -14.60 27.71 -8.21
C LYS A 291 -14.49 27.19 -6.78
N PRO A 292 -14.96 25.97 -6.51
CA PRO A 292 -14.81 25.35 -5.20
C PRO A 292 -13.32 25.14 -4.88
N GLU A 293 -13.01 24.85 -3.61
CA GLU A 293 -11.62 24.57 -3.21
C GLU A 293 -11.09 23.29 -3.87
N MET A 294 -11.95 22.29 -4.06
CA MET A 294 -11.64 21.04 -4.75
C MET A 294 -12.74 20.63 -5.73
N ALA A 295 -12.38 19.82 -6.72
CA ALA A 295 -13.35 19.13 -7.57
C ALA A 295 -12.85 17.74 -7.96
N SER A 296 -13.76 16.77 -8.09
CA SER A 296 -13.40 15.42 -8.51
C SER A 296 -13.00 15.37 -9.99
N LEU A 297 -12.00 14.57 -10.34
CA LEU A 297 -11.46 14.41 -11.70
C LEU A 297 -11.32 12.92 -12.02
N ASN A 298 -12.16 12.43 -12.94
CA ASN A 298 -12.28 11.01 -13.25
C ASN A 298 -11.27 10.57 -14.32
N THR A 299 -10.57 9.46 -14.08
CA THR A 299 -9.38 9.10 -14.87
C THR A 299 -9.61 8.25 -16.11
N ASN A 300 -10.75 7.58 -16.24
CA ASN A 300 -10.98 6.63 -17.32
C ASN A 300 -12.43 6.48 -17.76
N THR A 301 -12.61 6.15 -19.04
CA THR A 301 -13.88 5.67 -19.58
C THR A 301 -14.10 4.22 -19.16
N MET A 302 -15.28 3.92 -18.62
CA MET A 302 -15.59 2.59 -18.08
C MET A 302 -17.09 2.32 -18.07
N ASN A 303 -17.47 1.05 -17.91
CA ASN A 303 -18.84 0.72 -17.52
C ASN A 303 -19.10 1.26 -16.10
N PHE A 304 -20.31 1.77 -15.87
CA PHE A 304 -20.71 2.38 -14.61
C PHE A 304 -22.20 2.15 -14.37
N SER A 305 -22.53 0.87 -14.16
CA SER A 305 -23.92 0.41 -14.22
C SER A 305 -24.54 0.23 -12.83
N ILE A 306 -25.87 0.36 -12.73
CA ILE A 306 -26.60 0.00 -11.51
C ILE A 306 -27.06 -1.45 -11.65
N ILE A 307 -26.64 -2.29 -10.71
CA ILE A 307 -26.81 -3.75 -10.78
C ILE A 307 -27.41 -4.33 -9.50
N ASP A 308 -28.02 -5.50 -9.61
CA ASP A 308 -28.24 -6.41 -8.49
C ASP A 308 -27.02 -7.33 -8.35
N ARG A 309 -26.24 -7.15 -7.28
CA ARG A 309 -25.04 -7.98 -7.01
C ARG A 309 -25.37 -9.45 -6.72
N LYS A 310 -26.58 -9.78 -6.27
CA LYS A 310 -26.96 -11.18 -5.97
C LYS A 310 -27.27 -11.96 -7.23
N THR A 311 -27.94 -11.32 -8.19
CA THR A 311 -28.40 -11.98 -9.42
C THR A 311 -27.55 -11.67 -10.65
N GLY A 312 -26.71 -10.63 -10.58
CA GLY A 312 -25.96 -10.10 -11.72
C GLY A 312 -26.80 -9.27 -12.69
N LYS A 313 -28.07 -9.02 -12.39
CA LYS A 313 -28.97 -8.26 -13.26
C LYS A 313 -28.53 -6.80 -13.36
N ILE A 314 -28.46 -6.28 -14.60
CA ILE A 314 -28.20 -4.87 -14.88
C ILE A 314 -29.54 -4.13 -14.94
N PHE A 315 -29.71 -3.09 -14.11
CA PHE A 315 -30.90 -2.23 -14.12
C PHE A 315 -30.69 -0.97 -14.96
N ILE A 316 -29.50 -0.38 -14.89
CA ILE A 316 -29.12 0.76 -15.71
C ILE A 316 -27.75 0.43 -16.29
N ASP A 317 -27.70 0.36 -17.62
CA ASP A 317 -26.47 0.14 -18.37
C ASP A 317 -25.93 1.48 -18.87
N PHE A 318 -24.73 1.85 -18.42
CA PHE A 318 -24.17 3.17 -18.66
C PHE A 318 -22.66 3.10 -18.83
N VAL A 319 -22.15 3.77 -19.86
CA VAL A 319 -20.72 4.03 -20.05
C VAL A 319 -20.42 5.40 -19.48
N PHE A 320 -19.60 5.44 -18.44
CA PHE A 320 -19.10 6.68 -17.89
C PHE A 320 -17.89 7.15 -18.71
N GLU A 321 -18.12 8.09 -19.63
CA GLU A 321 -17.10 8.59 -20.54
C GLU A 321 -16.17 9.61 -19.86
N ASN A 322 -14.87 9.31 -19.85
CA ASN A 322 -13.78 10.20 -19.45
C ASN A 322 -12.57 9.92 -20.35
N THR A 323 -12.61 10.47 -21.56
CA THR A 323 -11.52 10.31 -22.53
C THR A 323 -10.24 11.01 -22.05
N PHE A 324 -9.09 10.71 -22.67
CA PHE A 324 -7.84 11.44 -22.38
C PHE A 324 -7.98 12.94 -22.56
N THR A 325 -8.72 13.38 -23.59
CA THR A 325 -9.01 14.80 -23.82
C THR A 325 -9.77 15.40 -22.64
N MET A 326 -10.80 14.72 -22.13
CA MET A 326 -11.54 15.19 -20.96
C MET A 326 -10.67 15.25 -19.70
N LEU A 327 -9.87 14.21 -19.44
CA LEU A 327 -8.96 14.18 -18.28
C LEU A 327 -7.97 15.35 -18.33
N GLN A 328 -7.39 15.62 -19.51
CA GLN A 328 -6.49 16.73 -19.75
C GLN A 328 -7.19 18.09 -19.57
N ASP A 329 -8.30 18.31 -20.29
CA ASP A 329 -8.95 19.61 -20.35
C ASP A 329 -9.60 19.98 -19.03
N PHE A 330 -10.19 19.01 -18.32
CA PHE A 330 -10.77 19.24 -17.00
C PHE A 330 -9.68 19.51 -15.98
N GLY A 331 -8.62 18.70 -15.96
CA GLY A 331 -7.50 18.90 -15.04
C GLY A 331 -6.84 20.27 -15.22
N LYS A 332 -6.60 20.69 -16.48
CA LYS A 332 -6.06 22.00 -16.78
C LYS A 332 -7.00 23.13 -16.38
N ALA A 333 -8.29 23.03 -16.71
CA ALA A 333 -9.28 24.04 -16.35
C ALA A 333 -9.44 24.20 -14.83
N MET A 334 -9.37 23.10 -14.07
CA MET A 334 -9.39 23.13 -12.61
C MET A 334 -8.19 23.90 -12.05
N GLU A 335 -6.97 23.51 -12.44
CA GLU A 335 -5.72 24.12 -11.96
C GLU A 335 -5.63 25.62 -12.34
N GLU A 336 -5.99 25.99 -13.58
CA GLU A 336 -6.00 27.38 -14.05
C GLU A 336 -7.00 28.25 -13.26
N ASN A 337 -8.07 27.66 -12.73
CA ASN A 337 -9.05 28.36 -11.89
C ASN A 337 -8.76 28.22 -10.39
N GLY A 338 -7.64 27.62 -10.00
CA GLY A 338 -7.25 27.43 -8.61
C GLY A 338 -8.12 26.42 -7.86
N VAL A 339 -8.77 25.50 -8.59
CA VAL A 339 -9.55 24.38 -8.05
C VAL A 339 -8.63 23.16 -8.01
N LYS A 340 -8.42 22.57 -6.83
CA LYS A 340 -7.53 21.41 -6.70
C LYS A 340 -8.24 20.13 -7.16
N PRO A 341 -7.69 19.35 -8.11
CA PRO A 341 -8.29 18.09 -8.52
C PRO A 341 -8.18 17.03 -7.41
N GLU A 342 -9.29 16.34 -7.12
CA GLU A 342 -9.29 15.02 -6.48
C GLU A 342 -9.37 13.95 -7.57
N VAL A 343 -8.26 13.27 -7.84
CA VAL A 343 -8.11 12.31 -8.94
C VAL A 343 -8.78 10.98 -8.57
N GLU A 344 -9.95 10.73 -9.16
CA GLU A 344 -10.77 9.54 -8.91
C GLU A 344 -10.24 8.35 -9.72
N VAL A 345 -9.66 7.37 -9.02
CA VAL A 345 -9.03 6.18 -9.58
C VAL A 345 -9.91 4.96 -9.33
N TYR A 346 -10.49 4.43 -10.41
CA TYR A 346 -11.40 3.27 -10.39
C TYR A 346 -10.71 1.93 -10.65
N ASP A 347 -9.50 1.97 -11.22
CA ASP A 347 -8.63 0.83 -11.49
C ASP A 347 -7.20 1.34 -11.78
N LEU A 348 -6.26 0.41 -11.95
CA LEU A 348 -4.85 0.74 -12.21
C LEU A 348 -4.65 1.45 -13.57
N GLY A 349 -5.50 1.16 -14.57
CA GLY A 349 -5.46 1.82 -15.87
C GLY A 349 -5.83 3.30 -15.76
N GLY A 350 -6.77 3.65 -14.88
CA GLY A 350 -7.07 5.04 -14.53
C GLY A 350 -5.85 5.77 -13.93
N LEU A 351 -5.11 5.12 -13.04
CA LEU A 351 -3.87 5.69 -12.51
C LEU A 351 -2.81 5.89 -13.60
N ASP A 352 -2.63 4.90 -14.48
CA ASP A 352 -1.70 4.99 -15.61
C ASP A 352 -2.09 6.09 -16.61
N ASN A 353 -3.40 6.31 -16.83
CA ASN A 353 -3.89 7.43 -17.63
C ASN A 353 -3.50 8.77 -17.00
N TRP A 354 -3.66 8.90 -15.68
CA TRP A 354 -3.20 10.10 -14.98
C TRP A 354 -1.69 10.29 -15.11
N PHE A 355 -0.88 9.22 -14.97
CA PHE A 355 0.57 9.31 -15.17
C PHE A 355 0.93 9.83 -16.56
N LEU A 356 0.22 9.39 -17.61
CA LEU A 356 0.41 9.90 -18.96
C LEU A 356 0.13 11.40 -19.06
N ILE A 357 -1.02 11.85 -18.56
CA ILE A 357 -1.44 13.26 -18.63
C ILE A 357 -0.57 14.14 -17.73
N SER A 358 -0.13 13.64 -16.57
CA SER A 358 0.69 14.40 -15.60
C SER A 358 2.03 14.90 -16.16
N LYS A 359 2.56 14.23 -17.19
CA LYS A 359 3.79 14.64 -17.89
C LYS A 359 3.68 16.03 -18.54
N GLN A 360 2.47 16.54 -18.73
CA GLN A 360 2.23 17.90 -19.23
C GLN A 360 2.51 18.99 -18.19
N GLY A 361 2.69 18.63 -16.91
CA GLY A 361 3.24 19.52 -15.88
C GLY A 361 2.27 20.54 -15.27
N PHE A 362 0.96 20.39 -15.47
CA PHE A 362 -0.02 21.34 -14.94
C PHE A 362 -0.63 20.93 -13.59
N PHE A 363 -0.53 19.66 -13.17
CA PHE A 363 -1.02 19.23 -11.85
C PHE A 363 -0.10 19.74 -10.74
N THR A 364 -0.68 20.41 -9.75
CA THR A 364 0.07 20.97 -8.62
C THR A 364 0.26 19.92 -7.53
N LYS A 365 1.44 19.91 -6.89
CA LYS A 365 1.70 19.08 -5.71
C LYS A 365 1.10 19.70 -4.43
N PRO A 366 0.81 18.91 -3.38
CA PRO A 366 0.72 17.44 -3.41
C PRO A 366 -0.42 16.99 -4.32
N TYR A 367 -0.27 15.79 -4.91
CA TYR A 367 -1.31 15.19 -5.73
C TYR A 367 -2.35 14.51 -4.83
N ASN A 368 -3.64 14.72 -5.08
CA ASN A 368 -4.70 14.16 -4.25
C ASN A 368 -5.46 13.11 -5.06
N PHE A 369 -5.29 11.85 -4.69
CA PHE A 369 -5.98 10.72 -5.31
C PHE A 369 -7.15 10.26 -4.44
N ASN A 370 -8.19 9.69 -5.05
CA ASN A 370 -9.23 8.94 -4.36
C ASN A 370 -9.37 7.56 -4.99
N PHE A 371 -9.21 6.50 -4.19
CA PHE A 371 -9.43 5.12 -4.66
C PHE A 371 -10.90 4.76 -4.53
N VAL A 372 -11.54 4.47 -5.66
CA VAL A 372 -12.98 4.19 -5.73
C VAL A 372 -13.22 2.69 -5.91
N TRP A 373 -13.79 2.06 -4.89
CA TRP A 373 -14.03 0.61 -4.87
C TRP A 373 -15.51 0.27 -5.04
N GLY A 374 -15.80 -0.80 -5.78
CA GLY A 374 -17.13 -1.41 -5.79
C GLY A 374 -18.14 -0.75 -6.72
N VAL A 375 -17.72 0.08 -7.67
CA VAL A 375 -18.60 0.46 -8.79
C VAL A 375 -18.67 -0.68 -9.82
N ALA A 376 -19.84 -0.91 -10.43
CA ALA A 376 -19.98 -1.98 -11.41
C ALA A 376 -19.30 -1.56 -12.74
N GLY A 377 -18.16 -2.19 -13.03
CA GLY A 377 -17.27 -1.85 -14.15
C GLY A 377 -15.90 -1.37 -13.68
N GLY A 378 -15.75 -1.04 -12.40
CA GLY A 378 -14.46 -0.77 -11.76
C GLY A 378 -13.97 -1.95 -10.93
N MET A 379 -12.93 -1.71 -10.14
CA MET A 379 -12.37 -2.73 -9.24
C MET A 379 -13.26 -2.96 -8.00
N ALA A 380 -13.43 -4.22 -7.62
CA ALA A 380 -13.95 -4.58 -6.31
C ALA A 380 -12.85 -4.44 -5.24
N PHE A 381 -13.22 -4.10 -4.02
CA PHE A 381 -12.31 -4.01 -2.89
C PHE A 381 -11.62 -5.34 -2.61
N ARG A 382 -10.29 -5.34 -2.71
CA ARG A 382 -9.42 -6.44 -2.31
C ARG A 382 -8.17 -5.85 -1.65
N PRO A 383 -7.78 -6.27 -0.43
CA PRO A 383 -6.66 -5.67 0.29
C PRO A 383 -5.31 -5.71 -0.46
N ASP A 384 -5.06 -6.76 -1.24
CA ASP A 384 -3.88 -6.90 -2.11
C ASP A 384 -3.88 -5.86 -3.24
N MET A 385 -5.02 -5.69 -3.93
CA MET A 385 -5.17 -4.65 -4.95
C MET A 385 -5.05 -3.24 -4.38
N PHE A 386 -5.53 -3.02 -3.16
CA PHE A 386 -5.37 -1.76 -2.46
C PHE A 386 -3.89 -1.40 -2.30
N MET A 387 -3.07 -2.36 -1.87
CA MET A 387 -1.64 -2.14 -1.70
C MET A 387 -0.92 -1.91 -3.01
N VAL A 388 -1.34 -2.56 -4.11
CA VAL A 388 -0.81 -2.30 -5.45
C VAL A 388 -1.04 -0.84 -5.84
N LEU A 389 -2.27 -0.33 -5.73
CA LEU A 389 -2.57 1.06 -6.05
C LEU A 389 -1.83 2.06 -5.17
N LYS A 390 -1.83 1.84 -3.84
CA LYS A 390 -1.11 2.69 -2.90
C LYS A 390 0.39 2.79 -3.24
N ASN A 391 1.02 1.66 -3.57
CA ASN A 391 2.44 1.61 -3.87
C ASN A 391 2.78 2.16 -5.26
N ALA A 392 1.80 2.28 -6.15
CA ALA A 392 1.95 2.88 -7.47
C ALA A 392 1.79 4.41 -7.47
N LEU A 393 1.36 5.02 -6.36
CA LEU A 393 1.22 6.48 -6.28
C LEU A 393 2.56 7.20 -6.50
N PRO A 394 2.57 8.35 -7.19
CA PRO A 394 3.77 9.18 -7.30
C PRO A 394 4.19 9.74 -5.95
N GLU A 395 5.44 10.17 -5.83
CA GLU A 395 5.91 10.95 -4.68
C GLU A 395 5.09 12.23 -4.51
N ASP A 396 5.05 12.75 -3.28
CA ASP A 396 4.25 13.91 -2.88
C ASP A 396 2.73 13.74 -3.14
N SER A 397 2.22 12.53 -2.98
CA SER A 397 0.79 12.24 -3.07
C SER A 397 0.15 12.00 -1.71
N ASN A 398 -1.10 12.42 -1.58
CA ASN A 398 -2.02 11.89 -0.58
C ASN A 398 -3.10 11.07 -1.28
N PHE A 399 -3.74 10.17 -0.54
CA PHE A 399 -4.85 9.39 -1.05
C PHE A 399 -6.00 9.32 -0.05
N THR A 400 -7.20 9.51 -0.58
CA THR A 400 -8.49 9.18 0.04
C THR A 400 -8.98 7.85 -0.51
N THR A 401 -9.94 7.24 0.16
CA THR A 401 -10.61 6.03 -0.34
C THR A 401 -12.09 6.12 -0.05
N CYS A 402 -12.91 5.72 -1.02
CA CYS A 402 -14.33 5.42 -0.84
C CYS A 402 -14.66 4.01 -1.36
N GLY A 403 -15.76 3.45 -0.87
CA GLY A 403 -16.26 2.17 -1.36
C GLY A 403 -17.77 2.19 -1.45
N VAL A 404 -18.32 1.51 -2.45
CA VAL A 404 -19.77 1.48 -2.69
C VAL A 404 -20.43 0.38 -1.86
N GLY A 405 -21.47 0.75 -1.12
CA GLY A 405 -22.28 -0.15 -0.31
C GLY A 405 -21.44 -0.92 0.71
N ILE A 406 -21.48 -2.25 0.64
CA ILE A 406 -20.79 -3.14 1.58
C ILE A 406 -19.27 -3.02 1.55
N GLU A 407 -18.70 -2.41 0.51
CA GLU A 407 -17.25 -2.23 0.37
C GLU A 407 -16.73 -0.98 1.11
N GLN A 408 -17.62 -0.04 1.49
CA GLN A 408 -17.26 1.24 2.09
C GLN A 408 -16.38 1.09 3.35
N PHE A 409 -16.91 0.48 4.41
CA PHE A 409 -16.23 0.42 5.70
C PHE A 409 -14.95 -0.44 5.66
N PRO A 410 -14.90 -1.60 4.98
CA PRO A 410 -13.65 -2.32 4.76
C PRO A 410 -12.58 -1.48 4.06
N ALA A 411 -12.95 -0.75 2.99
CA ALA A 411 -12.02 0.04 2.20
C ALA A 411 -11.47 1.25 2.96
N VAL A 412 -12.33 2.04 3.60
CA VAL A 412 -11.89 3.21 4.38
C VAL A 412 -11.07 2.82 5.61
N THR A 413 -11.39 1.68 6.24
CA THR A 413 -10.58 1.15 7.36
C THR A 413 -9.19 0.79 6.90
N MET A 414 -9.06 0.09 5.76
CA MET A 414 -7.75 -0.22 5.18
C MET A 414 -6.98 1.06 4.84
N SER A 415 -7.64 2.05 4.23
CA SER A 415 -7.04 3.35 3.94
C SER A 415 -6.50 4.02 5.20
N CYS A 416 -7.31 4.10 6.26
CA CYS A 416 -6.91 4.69 7.53
C CYS A 416 -5.71 3.96 8.15
N LEU A 417 -5.72 2.63 8.12
CA LEU A 417 -4.65 1.78 8.65
C LEU A 417 -3.29 2.01 7.95
N VAL A 418 -3.30 2.28 6.66
CA VAL A 418 -2.07 2.43 5.86
C VAL A 418 -1.70 3.89 5.56
N GLY A 419 -2.26 4.82 6.33
CA GLY A 419 -1.89 6.24 6.33
C GLY A 419 -2.67 7.14 5.37
N GLY A 420 -3.75 6.63 4.76
CA GLY A 420 -4.63 7.38 3.87
C GLY A 420 -5.74 8.14 4.57
N HIS A 421 -6.70 8.62 3.77
CA HIS A 421 -7.88 9.36 4.20
C HIS A 421 -9.16 8.58 3.89
N MET A 422 -10.26 8.97 4.52
CA MET A 422 -11.52 8.22 4.46
C MET A 422 -12.61 9.08 3.82
N ARG A 423 -13.38 8.48 2.91
CA ARG A 423 -14.61 9.06 2.38
C ARG A 423 -15.80 8.13 2.68
N VAL A 424 -16.80 8.70 3.34
CA VAL A 424 -18.05 8.03 3.73
C VAL A 424 -19.25 8.91 3.38
N GLY A 425 -20.48 8.41 3.50
CA GLY A 425 -21.70 9.20 3.27
C GLY A 425 -22.73 8.50 2.38
N LEU A 426 -23.91 9.09 2.31
CA LEU A 426 -25.09 8.52 1.63
C LEU A 426 -24.93 8.40 0.11
N GLU A 427 -23.98 9.12 -0.48
CA GLU A 427 -23.59 8.92 -1.88
C GLU A 427 -23.08 7.51 -2.13
N ASP A 428 -22.20 7.03 -1.25
CA ASP A 428 -21.45 5.80 -1.47
C ASP A 428 -22.18 4.60 -0.85
N ASN A 429 -22.89 4.79 0.28
CA ASN A 429 -23.60 3.73 0.98
C ASN A 429 -24.76 4.29 1.82
N ILE A 430 -25.90 3.60 1.84
CA ILE A 430 -27.06 4.00 2.64
C ILE A 430 -27.13 3.33 4.02
N ARG A 431 -26.15 2.46 4.36
CA ARG A 431 -26.12 1.67 5.60
C ARG A 431 -24.89 1.95 6.44
N ILE A 432 -25.02 1.78 7.74
CA ILE A 432 -23.90 1.77 8.69
C ILE A 432 -23.33 0.34 8.86
N PRO A 433 -22.19 0.14 9.55
CA PRO A 433 -21.55 -1.19 9.68
C PRO A 433 -22.44 -2.28 10.28
N THR A 434 -23.44 -1.91 11.10
CA THR A 434 -24.42 -2.85 11.66
C THR A 434 -25.38 -3.42 10.61
N GLY A 435 -25.38 -2.85 9.40
CA GLY A 435 -26.32 -3.17 8.32
C GLY A 435 -27.62 -2.37 8.39
N GLU A 436 -27.86 -1.57 9.43
CA GLU A 436 -29.01 -0.68 9.52
C GLU A 436 -28.90 0.48 8.52
N LEU A 437 -30.03 1.08 8.14
CA LEU A 437 -30.02 2.31 7.35
C LEU A 437 -29.40 3.43 8.18
N ALA A 438 -28.51 4.20 7.55
CA ALA A 438 -27.95 5.39 8.19
C ALA A 438 -29.04 6.45 8.40
N LYS A 439 -28.97 7.19 9.50
CA LYS A 439 -29.85 8.35 9.75
C LYS A 439 -29.47 9.58 8.90
N GLY A 440 -28.28 9.55 8.33
CA GLY A 440 -27.64 10.64 7.59
C GLY A 440 -26.21 10.25 7.22
N SER A 441 -25.56 11.07 6.41
CA SER A 441 -24.12 10.97 6.16
C SER A 441 -23.33 11.18 7.46
N TYR A 442 -23.82 12.05 8.37
CA TYR A 442 -23.13 12.34 9.64
C TYR A 442 -22.92 11.10 10.52
N GLU A 443 -23.87 10.15 10.55
CA GLU A 443 -23.74 8.93 11.35
C GLU A 443 -22.62 8.02 10.80
N GLN A 444 -22.38 8.04 9.49
CA GLN A 444 -21.25 7.34 8.90
C GLN A 444 -19.92 8.04 9.19
N VAL A 445 -19.92 9.37 9.29
CA VAL A 445 -18.75 10.15 9.76
C VAL A 445 -18.40 9.75 11.19
N GLU A 446 -19.38 9.62 12.09
CA GLU A 446 -19.16 9.14 13.47
C GLU A 446 -18.56 7.73 13.52
N TRP A 447 -18.93 6.85 12.59
CA TRP A 447 -18.28 5.54 12.43
C TRP A 447 -16.84 5.67 11.93
N ALA A 448 -16.58 6.53 10.94
CA ALA A 448 -15.23 6.80 10.46
C ALA A 448 -14.33 7.40 11.55
N VAL A 449 -14.83 8.33 12.37
CA VAL A 449 -14.10 8.87 13.53
C VAL A 449 -13.73 7.77 14.51
N ARG A 450 -14.68 6.89 14.88
CA ARG A 450 -14.39 5.75 15.77
C ARG A 450 -13.32 4.81 15.20
N ILE A 451 -13.32 4.57 13.89
CA ILE A 451 -12.27 3.78 13.22
C ILE A 451 -10.92 4.48 13.35
N ALA A 452 -10.85 5.78 13.07
CA ALA A 452 -9.64 6.58 13.19
C ALA A 452 -9.07 6.54 14.61
N GLU A 453 -9.91 6.82 15.61
CA GLU A 453 -9.54 6.82 17.03
C GLU A 453 -9.05 5.44 17.50
N SER A 454 -9.71 4.37 17.05
CA SER A 454 -9.31 2.99 17.37
C SER A 454 -7.93 2.62 16.79
N LEU A 455 -7.53 3.28 15.70
CA LEU A 455 -6.21 3.16 15.09
C LEU A 455 -5.20 4.18 15.62
N GLY A 456 -5.58 5.02 16.60
CA GLY A 456 -4.73 6.06 17.16
C GLY A 456 -4.48 7.24 16.22
N ARG A 457 -5.34 7.46 15.23
CA ARG A 457 -5.28 8.59 14.30
C ARG A 457 -6.39 9.58 14.62
N GLU A 458 -6.02 10.85 14.75
CA GLU A 458 -6.98 11.90 15.05
C GLU A 458 -7.58 12.50 13.75
N PRO A 459 -8.91 12.74 13.69
CA PRO A 459 -9.53 13.46 12.57
C PRO A 459 -8.91 14.85 12.36
N ALA A 460 -8.68 15.22 11.10
CA ALA A 460 -8.21 16.56 10.74
C ALA A 460 -9.34 17.57 10.84
N THR A 461 -9.02 18.78 11.29
CA THR A 461 -9.86 19.97 11.06
C THR A 461 -9.84 20.36 9.57
N PRO A 462 -10.78 21.19 9.08
CA PRO A 462 -10.72 21.68 7.70
C PRO A 462 -9.42 22.41 7.36
N ASP A 463 -8.84 23.18 8.27
CA ASP A 463 -7.58 23.91 8.01
C ASP A 463 -6.36 22.98 7.95
N GLU A 464 -6.30 21.97 8.81
CA GLU A 464 -5.29 20.92 8.71
C GLU A 464 -5.46 20.13 7.41
N ALA A 465 -6.70 19.85 6.99
CA ALA A 465 -6.98 19.21 5.72
C ALA A 465 -6.52 20.07 4.53
N ARG A 466 -6.71 21.40 4.56
CA ARG A 466 -6.15 22.31 3.55
C ARG A 466 -4.64 22.20 3.46
N GLU A 467 -3.95 22.16 4.59
CA GLU A 467 -2.49 22.01 4.62
C GLU A 467 -2.03 20.67 4.03
N ILE A 468 -2.67 19.58 4.42
CA ILE A 468 -2.37 18.23 3.91
C ILE A 468 -2.60 18.14 2.40
N MET A 469 -3.74 18.65 1.91
CA MET A 469 -4.13 18.58 0.50
C MET A 469 -3.45 19.65 -0.38
N GLY A 470 -2.72 20.60 0.22
CA GLY A 470 -2.08 21.73 -0.45
C GLY A 470 -3.06 22.72 -1.07
N LEU A 471 -4.14 23.01 -0.34
CA LEU A 471 -5.09 24.07 -0.68
C LEU A 471 -4.60 25.42 -0.15
N LYS A 472 -5.10 26.51 -0.74
CA LYS A 472 -4.79 27.86 -0.26
C LYS A 472 -5.34 28.04 1.15
N LYS A 473 -4.51 28.56 2.07
CA LYS A 473 -4.97 29.00 3.40
C LYS A 473 -5.96 30.15 3.22
N ARG A 474 -7.03 30.14 4.02
CA ARG A 474 -8.06 31.16 4.02
C ARG A 474 -7.59 32.50 4.53
#